data_AF-A0A261B1Q0-F1
#
_entry.id   AF-A0A261B1Q0-F1
#
_cell.length_a   1.000
_cell.length_b   1.000
_cell.length_c   1.000
_cell.angle_alpha   90.00
_cell.angle_beta   90.00
_cell.angle_gamma   90.00
#
_symmetry.space_group_name_H-M   'P 1'
#
loop_
_entity.id
_entity.type
_entity.pdbx_description
1 polymer ?
#
loop_
_entity_poly.entity_id
_entity_poly.type
_entity_poly.pdbx_seq_one_letter_code
_entity_poly.pdbx_strand_id
1 'polypeptide(L)'
;MIGIDTSTSDYRFVRTHDTTGGPLLKFIVTCPTYDQTKFQHVPISKRSLILIHGLVVHKSEANTTDKSRHAYTILANRLAVTLKQVSGT
;
A
#
# COMPACT_ATOMS: atom_id res chain seq x y z
N MET A 1 -2.38 -3.46 8.14
CA MET A 1 -2.14 -2.53 9.26
C MET A 1 -2.11 -1.12 8.70
N ILE A 2 -2.59 -0.14 9.47
CA ILE A 2 -2.66 1.26 9.07
C ILE A 2 -1.85 2.08 10.06
N GLY A 3 -0.94 2.92 9.58
CA GLY A 3 -0.21 3.92 10.36
C GLY A 3 -0.68 5.32 9.98
N ILE A 4 -0.78 6.22 10.97
CA ILE A 4 -1.10 7.63 10.75
C ILE A 4 0.21 8.41 10.75
N ASP A 5 0.57 8.90 9.57
CA ASP A 5 1.63 9.89 9.39
C ASP A 5 1.01 11.11 8.70
N THR A 6 1.13 12.27 9.36
CA THR A 6 0.59 13.54 8.86
C THR A 6 1.62 14.31 8.03
N SER A 7 2.85 13.79 7.91
CA SER A 7 3.88 14.41 7.07
C SER A 7 3.67 14.04 5.59
N THR A 8 3.75 15.04 4.71
CA THR A 8 3.78 14.80 3.27
C THR A 8 5.12 14.18 2.88
N SER A 9 5.09 12.98 2.29
CA SER A 9 6.30 12.33 1.79
C SER A 9 6.58 12.71 0.34
N ASP A 10 7.80 13.22 0.09
CA ASP A 10 8.33 13.44 -1.26
C ASP A 10 9.01 12.20 -1.85
N TYR A 11 8.95 11.06 -1.13
CA TYR A 11 9.38 9.77 -1.66
C TYR A 11 8.44 9.32 -2.77
N ARG A 12 8.93 9.33 -4.01
CA ARG A 12 8.12 8.98 -5.19
C ARG A 12 8.86 8.01 -6.08
N PHE A 13 8.12 7.07 -6.64
CA PHE A 13 8.60 6.24 -7.74
C PHE A 13 8.32 6.97 -9.05
N VAL A 14 9.38 7.33 -9.77
CA VAL A 14 9.28 8.15 -10.99
C VAL A 14 9.86 7.41 -12.18
N ARG A 15 9.24 7.63 -13.33
CA ARG A 15 9.84 7.31 -14.63
C ARG A 15 10.86 8.37 -14.98
N THR A 16 12.04 7.96 -15.39
CA THR A 16 13.06 8.87 -15.93
C THR A 16 12.85 8.99 -17.44
N HIS A 17 13.09 10.19 -17.98
CA HIS A 17 13.13 10.43 -19.42
C HIS A 17 14.55 10.33 -19.96
N ASP A 18 15.42 9.58 -19.29
CA ASP A 18 16.82 9.45 -19.65
C ASP A 18 16.96 8.59 -20.92
N THR A 19 17.53 9.17 -21.97
CA THR A 19 17.81 8.51 -23.25
C THR A 19 19.25 8.01 -23.33
N THR A 20 20.06 8.23 -22.29
CA THR A 20 21.50 7.98 -22.25
C THR A 20 21.84 6.58 -21.72
N GLY A 21 20.84 5.74 -21.47
CA GLY A 21 21.01 4.34 -21.05
C GLY A 21 20.94 4.08 -19.53
N GLY A 22 20.54 5.06 -18.73
CA GLY A 22 20.29 4.86 -17.30
C GLY A 22 18.99 4.10 -16.97
N PRO A 23 18.71 3.86 -15.67
CA PRO A 23 17.49 3.21 -15.24
C PRO A 23 16.26 4.07 -15.57
N LEU A 24 15.28 3.47 -16.26
CA LEU A 24 14.01 4.13 -16.63
C LEU A 24 13.08 4.40 -15.45
N LEU A 25 13.38 3.80 -14.29
CA LEU A 25 12.58 3.90 -13.07
C LEU A 25 13.51 4.13 -11.88
N LYS A 26 13.17 5.11 -11.03
CA LYS A 26 13.91 5.36 -9.79
C LYS A 26 12.99 5.87 -8.69
N PHE A 27 13.40 5.63 -7.45
CA PHE A 27 12.87 6.40 -6.33
C PHE A 27 13.62 7.73 -6.23
N ILE A 28 12.87 8.81 -6.04
CA ILE A 28 13.43 10.08 -5.61
C ILE A 28 13.31 10.15 -4.08
N VAL A 29 14.37 10.64 -3.43
CA VAL A 29 14.50 10.69 -1.96
C VAL A 29 14.62 9.30 -1.34
N THR A 30 15.16 9.24 -0.13
CA THR A 30 15.25 8.00 0.66
C THR A 30 13.89 7.65 1.25
N CYS A 31 13.56 6.37 1.31
CA CYS A 31 12.34 5.88 1.95
C CYS A 31 12.29 6.34 3.42
N PRO A 32 11.20 6.98 3.89
CA PRO A 32 11.07 7.34 5.30
C PRO A 32 11.07 6.11 6.21
N THR A 33 11.60 6.27 7.42
CA THR A 33 11.48 5.25 8.46
C THR A 33 10.21 5.51 9.27
N TYR A 34 9.32 4.52 9.34
CA TYR A 34 8.08 4.63 10.10
C TYR A 34 8.20 3.89 11.44
N ASP A 35 7.70 4.51 12.50
CA ASP A 35 7.57 3.89 13.81
C ASP A 35 6.59 2.70 13.73
N GLN A 36 7.12 1.49 13.93
CA GLN A 36 6.36 0.26 13.80
C GLN A 36 5.26 0.13 14.86
N THR A 37 5.40 0.80 16.01
CA THR A 37 4.41 0.74 17.10
C THR A 37 3.12 1.48 16.78
N LYS A 38 3.17 2.42 15.81
CA LYS A 38 2.00 3.22 15.39
C LYS A 38 1.09 2.51 14.38
N PHE A 39 1.43 1.29 13.97
CA PHE A 39 0.63 0.53 13.04
C PHE A 39 -0.49 -0.24 13.76
N GLN A 40 -1.74 0.08 13.44
CA GLN A 40 -2.90 -0.63 13.96
C GLN A 40 -3.30 -1.80 13.04
N HIS A 41 -3.55 -2.97 13.62
CA HIS A 41 -4.11 -4.11 12.90
C HIS A 41 -5.60 -3.89 12.60
N VAL A 42 -6.02 -4.19 11.35
CA VAL A 42 -7.38 -3.95 10.84
C VAL A 42 -7.91 -5.26 10.22
N PRO A 43 -8.40 -6.20 11.05
CA PRO A 43 -9.01 -7.43 10.55
C PRO A 43 -10.38 -7.13 9.95
N ILE A 44 -10.69 -7.77 8.81
CA ILE A 44 -11.98 -7.60 8.12
C ILE A 44 -12.54 -8.93 7.63
N SER A 45 -13.87 -8.98 7.55
CA SER A 45 -14.64 -10.08 6.98
C SER A 45 -14.60 -10.08 5.44
N LYS A 46 -14.99 -11.21 4.83
CA LYS A 46 -15.17 -11.29 3.38
C LYS A 46 -16.21 -10.25 2.94
N ARG A 47 -16.02 -9.66 1.75
CA ARG A 47 -16.92 -8.63 1.16
C ARG A 47 -16.96 -7.29 1.93
N SER A 48 -16.08 -7.07 2.90
CA SER A 48 -15.87 -5.74 3.48
C SER A 48 -15.08 -4.83 2.53
N LEU A 49 -15.32 -3.53 2.68
CA LEU A 49 -14.64 -2.46 1.95
C LEU A 49 -13.74 -1.68 2.90
N ILE A 50 -12.48 -1.47 2.51
CA ILE A 50 -11.58 -0.52 3.17
C ILE A 50 -11.29 0.60 2.18
N LEU A 51 -11.55 1.84 2.59
CA LEU A 51 -11.09 3.04 1.89
C LEU A 51 -9.77 3.49 2.52
N ILE A 52 -8.74 3.62 1.70
CA ILE A 52 -7.41 4.06 2.10
C ILE A 52 -7.11 5.39 1.42
N HIS A 53 -6.90 6.43 2.22
CA HIS A 53 -6.44 7.71 1.72
C HIS A 53 -5.02 7.60 1.15
N GLY A 54 -4.73 8.24 0.01
CA GLY A 54 -3.51 8.03 -0.77
C GLY A 54 -2.20 8.47 -0.10
N LEU A 55 -2.29 9.13 1.07
CA LEU A 55 -1.13 9.50 1.90
C LEU A 55 -1.02 8.64 3.17
N VAL A 56 -1.98 7.75 3.44
CA VAL A 56 -1.95 6.91 4.64
C VAL A 56 -0.94 5.78 4.44
N VAL A 57 -0.02 5.66 5.40
CA VAL A 57 0.97 4.58 5.43
C VAL A 57 0.27 3.29 5.81
N HIS A 58 0.42 2.25 4.98
CA HIS A 58 -0.21 0.96 5.21
C HIS A 58 0.72 -0.18 4.78
N LYS A 59 0.59 -1.32 5.47
CA LYS A 59 1.33 -2.55 5.17
C LYS A 59 0.52 -3.79 5.48
N SER A 60 0.96 -4.94 4.99
CA SER A 60 0.47 -6.26 5.39
C SER A 60 1.64 -7.14 5.80
N GLU A 61 1.42 -7.96 6.83
CA GLU A 61 2.38 -9.00 7.21
C GLU A 61 2.26 -10.20 6.28
N ALA A 62 3.35 -10.98 6.18
CA ALA A 62 3.39 -12.21 5.40
C ALA A 62 2.24 -13.15 5.79
N ASN A 63 1.71 -13.91 4.81
CA ASN A 63 0.71 -14.92 5.11
C ASN A 63 1.40 -16.20 5.58
N THR A 64 1.24 -16.55 6.85
CA THR A 64 1.78 -17.78 7.45
C THR A 64 0.75 -18.92 7.50
N THR A 65 -0.40 -18.75 6.85
CA THR A 65 -1.49 -19.74 6.82
C THR A 65 -1.64 -20.35 5.44
N ASP A 66 -2.21 -21.54 5.37
CA ASP A 66 -2.49 -22.24 4.11
C ASP A 66 -3.70 -21.67 3.35
N LYS A 67 -4.38 -20.67 3.93
CA LYS A 67 -5.57 -20.04 3.34
C LYS A 67 -5.17 -18.74 2.63
N SER A 68 -5.60 -18.59 1.38
CA SER A 68 -5.39 -17.36 0.62
C SER A 68 -6.19 -16.17 1.17
N ARG A 69 -5.64 -14.96 1.03
CA ARG A 69 -6.25 -13.68 1.44
C ARG A 69 -6.48 -12.78 0.22
N HIS A 70 -7.19 -13.30 -0.77
CA HIS A 70 -7.52 -12.58 -2.00
C HIS A 70 -8.22 -11.24 -1.71
N ALA A 71 -7.82 -10.20 -2.46
CA ALA A 71 -8.41 -8.88 -2.44
C ALA A 71 -8.26 -8.22 -3.81
N TYR A 72 -9.23 -7.39 -4.16
CA TYR A 72 -9.21 -6.51 -5.33
C TYR A 72 -8.99 -5.09 -4.85
N THR A 73 -8.13 -4.36 -5.55
CA THR A 73 -7.90 -2.95 -5.26
C THR A 73 -8.17 -2.12 -6.50
N ILE A 74 -8.96 -1.06 -6.35
CA ILE A 74 -9.21 -0.05 -7.37
C ILE A 74 -8.59 1.25 -6.86
N LEU A 75 -7.79 1.89 -7.72
CA LEU A 75 -7.23 3.21 -7.44
C LEU A 75 -8.12 4.26 -8.12
N ALA A 76 -8.64 5.19 -7.33
CA ALA A 76 -9.41 6.33 -7.81
C ALA A 76 -8.79 7.59 -7.22
N ASN A 77 -8.42 8.58 -8.04
CA ASN A 77 -7.67 9.79 -7.67
C ASN A 77 -7.55 10.09 -6.16
N ARG A 78 -6.35 9.86 -5.60
CA ARG A 78 -5.96 10.04 -4.17
C ARG A 78 -6.62 9.08 -3.16
N LEU A 79 -7.36 8.06 -3.61
CA LEU A 79 -7.94 7.00 -2.79
C LEU A 79 -7.61 5.62 -3.38
N ALA A 80 -7.28 4.67 -2.51
CA ALA A 80 -7.26 3.25 -2.83
C ALA A 80 -8.47 2.58 -2.17
N VAL A 81 -9.24 1.85 -2.95
CA VAL A 81 -10.39 1.06 -2.50
C VAL A 81 -9.98 -0.40 -2.54
N THR A 82 -9.93 -1.08 -1.39
CA THR A 82 -9.67 -2.52 -1.33
C THR A 82 -10.94 -3.29 -0.95
N LEU A 83 -11.37 -4.18 -1.84
CA LEU A 83 -12.45 -5.14 -1.67
C LEU A 83 -11.87 -6.54 -1.46
N LYS A 84 -12.07 -7.15 -0.30
CA LYS A 84 -11.58 -8.51 -0.05
C LYS A 84 -12.57 -9.55 -0.61
N GLN A 85 -12.34 -10.06 -1.82
CA GLN A 85 -13.01 -11.27 -2.30
C GLN A 85 -12.18 -12.48 -1.91
N VAL A 86 -12.73 -13.43 -1.18
CA VAL A 86 -12.10 -14.75 -1.06
C VAL A 86 -12.93 -15.72 -1.89
N SER A 87 -12.36 -16.17 -3.00
CA SER A 87 -12.85 -17.31 -3.78
C SER A 87 -12.83 -18.59 -2.94
N GLY A 88 -13.93 -19.35 -3.02
CA GLY A 88 -14.00 -20.79 -2.77
C GLY A 88 -13.90 -21.26 -1.32
N THR A 89 -15.03 -21.63 -0.73
CA THR A 89 -15.33 -23.07 -0.60
C THR A 89 -16.39 -23.36 -1.64
#